data_AF-A0AA90S8I8-F1
#
_entry.id   AF-A0AA90S8I8-F1
#
_cell.length_a   1.000
_cell.length_b   1.000
_cell.length_c   1.000
_cell.angle_alpha   90.00
_cell.angle_beta   90.00
_cell.angle_gamma   90.00
#
_symmetry.space_group_name_H-M   'P 1'
#
loop_
_entity.id
_entity.type
_entity.pdbx_description
1 polymer ?
#
loop_
_entity_poly.entity_id
_entity_poly.type
_entity_poly.pdbx_seq_one_letter_code
_entity_poly.pdbx_strand_id
1 'polypeptide(L)'
;MADGSRAGHALRPNRRCADTSTRRWIPAVGIACTLALGGCTTSVPGAPVSADRDSQAEETDAPPTMSQTGPPTAPLPFTPAIQGRTNERNDGSSFEPCTAYSAQELRDLNIEPASLQDAAKSNSPNFRGCHWTSIKAGPADRTYLDYSQVVGKRISLDAYKREQNFRAWQPDRVVMGRRLAVAPMKYDCTAAFISESAVVTTGAIALYPSPGLTRECDAAVAFATLAISKAP
;
A
#
# COMPACT_ATOMS: atom_id res chain seq x y z
N MET A 1 24.29 64.38 -18.42
CA MET A 1 22.87 64.77 -18.47
C MET A 1 22.08 63.51 -18.12
N ALA A 2 22.03 63.22 -16.82
CA ALA A 2 20.91 63.50 -15.91
C ALA A 2 19.92 62.34 -15.93
N ASP A 3 19.27 61.90 -14.86
CA ASP A 3 19.44 61.97 -13.41
C ASP A 3 18.29 61.07 -12.86
N GLY A 4 18.44 60.52 -11.67
CA GLY A 4 17.31 60.05 -10.85
C GLY A 4 16.74 58.65 -11.14
N SER A 5 16.29 57.88 -10.17
CA SER A 5 16.29 58.05 -8.73
C SER A 5 15.92 56.72 -8.06
N ARG A 6 16.42 56.55 -6.84
CA ARG A 6 16.20 55.45 -5.89
C ARG A 6 14.79 55.44 -5.29
N ALA A 7 14.51 54.33 -4.61
CA ALA A 7 13.62 54.12 -3.45
C ALA A 7 12.26 53.46 -3.77
N GLY A 8 11.74 52.53 -2.96
CA GLY A 8 12.16 52.13 -1.63
C GLY A 8 11.51 50.83 -1.17
N HIS A 9 12.18 50.19 -0.22
CA HIS A 9 11.68 49.10 0.59
C HIS A 9 10.46 49.53 1.41
N ALA A 10 9.37 48.77 1.33
CA ALA A 10 8.31 48.79 2.34
C ALA A 10 8.37 47.50 3.16
N LEU A 11 9.05 47.58 4.31
CA LEU A 11 8.92 46.63 5.40
C LEU A 11 7.51 46.74 5.98
N ARG A 12 6.73 45.66 5.90
CA ARG A 12 5.43 45.59 6.60
C ARG A 12 5.63 45.10 8.04
N PRO A 13 5.01 45.77 9.04
CA PRO A 13 5.18 45.45 10.45
C PRO A 13 4.37 44.23 10.91
N ASN A 14 4.98 43.52 11.85
CA ASN A 14 4.43 42.53 12.76
C ASN A 14 3.03 42.90 13.27
N ARG A 15 2.04 42.02 13.04
CA ARG A 15 0.86 41.96 13.89
C ARG A 15 1.06 40.84 14.91
N ARG A 16 1.41 41.26 16.12
CA ARG A 16 1.25 40.46 17.35
C ARG A 16 -0.27 40.36 17.61
N CYS A 17 -0.83 39.17 17.54
CA CYS A 17 -2.14 38.91 18.14
C CYS A 17 -1.90 38.50 19.59
N ALA A 18 -2.59 39.21 20.47
CA ALA A 18 -2.51 39.10 21.90
C ALA A 18 -3.05 37.77 22.42
N ASP A 19 -2.43 37.39 23.53
CA ASP A 19 -2.82 36.43 24.54
C ASP A 19 -4.24 36.67 25.06
N THR A 20 -5.07 35.63 25.05
CA THR A 20 -6.18 35.48 26.00
C THR A 20 -6.14 34.08 26.59
N SER A 21 -5.30 33.93 27.60
CA SER A 21 -5.52 33.13 28.79
C SER A 21 -6.99 33.13 29.23
N THR A 22 -7.66 32.00 29.08
CA THR A 22 -8.78 31.63 29.96
C THR A 22 -8.57 30.21 30.45
N ARG A 23 -7.88 30.16 31.59
CA ARG A 23 -7.73 29.04 32.51
C ARG A 23 -9.10 28.61 33.03
N ARG A 24 -9.75 27.63 32.40
CA ARG A 24 -10.98 27.03 32.93
C ARG A 24 -10.66 25.84 33.82
N TRP A 25 -11.15 25.96 35.05
CA TRP A 25 -11.10 24.97 36.11
C TRP A 25 -12.06 23.80 35.86
N ILE A 26 -11.69 22.69 36.50
CA ILE A 26 -12.17 21.31 36.47
C ILE A 26 -13.63 21.20 36.96
N PRO A 27 -14.41 20.20 36.52
CA PRO A 27 -14.63 19.09 37.45
C PRO A 27 -14.38 17.70 36.84
N ALA A 28 -13.67 16.89 37.62
CA ALA A 28 -13.45 15.48 37.40
C ALA A 28 -14.80 14.77 37.56
N VAL A 29 -15.30 14.20 36.47
CA VAL A 29 -16.46 13.31 36.50
C VAL A 29 -15.90 11.89 36.47
N GLY A 30 -15.84 11.27 37.65
CA GLY A 30 -15.61 9.85 37.79
C GLY A 30 -16.80 9.09 37.22
N ILE A 31 -16.55 8.20 36.26
CA ILE A 31 -17.56 7.27 35.75
C ILE A 31 -17.03 5.85 35.94
N ALA A 32 -17.91 5.08 36.57
CA ALA A 32 -17.71 3.80 37.19
C ALA A 32 -17.25 2.70 36.24
N CYS A 33 -16.36 1.84 36.76
CA CYS A 33 -16.14 0.48 36.27
C CYS A 33 -17.45 -0.32 36.33
N THR A 34 -17.93 -0.77 35.18
CA THR A 34 -18.83 -1.92 35.08
C THR A 34 -18.10 -3.07 34.38
N LEU A 35 -17.63 -4.02 35.20
CA LEU A 35 -17.19 -5.34 34.77
C LEU A 35 -18.42 -6.15 34.35
N ALA A 36 -18.55 -6.44 33.06
CA ALA A 36 -19.47 -7.46 32.57
C ALA A 36 -18.65 -8.64 32.03
N LEU A 37 -18.44 -9.64 32.89
CA LEU A 37 -17.98 -10.97 32.51
C LEU A 37 -19.18 -11.71 31.89
N GLY A 38 -19.07 -12.08 30.62
CA GLY A 38 -20.04 -12.91 29.92
C GLY A 38 -19.30 -13.86 28.97
N GLY A 39 -19.16 -15.12 29.39
CA GLY A 39 -18.58 -16.18 28.59
C GLY A 39 -19.63 -16.89 27.71
N CYS A 40 -19.15 -17.56 26.67
CA CYS A 40 -19.73 -18.78 26.10
C CYS A 40 -18.59 -19.54 25.41
N THR A 41 -18.10 -20.59 26.05
CA THR A 41 -17.17 -21.55 25.44
C THR A 41 -18.01 -22.67 24.83
N THR A 42 -18.11 -22.72 23.50
CA THR A 42 -18.64 -23.90 22.81
C THR A 42 -17.46 -24.79 22.43
N SER A 43 -17.17 -25.78 23.27
CA SER A 43 -16.31 -26.91 22.90
C SER A 43 -17.13 -27.85 22.01
N VAL A 44 -16.72 -28.01 20.76
CA VAL A 44 -17.24 -29.03 19.85
C VAL A 44 -16.27 -30.21 19.89
N PRO A 45 -16.67 -31.40 20.36
CA PRO A 45 -15.87 -32.61 20.22
C PRO A 45 -15.98 -33.09 18.77
N GLY A 46 -14.96 -32.83 17.97
CA GLY A 46 -14.77 -33.46 16.67
C GLY A 46 -13.66 -34.50 16.78
N ALA A 47 -14.01 -35.78 16.80
CA ALA A 47 -13.06 -36.88 16.67
C ALA A 47 -12.80 -37.12 15.17
N PRO A 48 -11.58 -36.90 14.65
CA PRO A 48 -11.22 -37.46 13.36
C PRO A 48 -10.99 -38.96 13.53
N VAL A 49 -11.77 -39.73 12.78
CA VAL A 49 -11.63 -41.18 12.62
C VAL A 49 -10.31 -41.44 11.91
N SER A 50 -9.41 -42.19 12.52
CA SER A 50 -8.23 -42.74 11.84
C SER A 50 -8.71 -43.72 10.77
N ALA A 51 -8.48 -43.39 9.50
CA ALA A 51 -8.47 -44.37 8.42
C ALA A 51 -7.01 -44.77 8.19
N ASP A 52 -6.58 -45.82 8.91
CA ASP A 52 -5.45 -46.64 8.51
C ASP A 52 -5.89 -47.49 7.31
N ARG A 53 -5.15 -47.38 6.20
CA ARG A 53 -4.88 -48.49 5.28
C ARG A 53 -3.72 -48.16 4.34
N ASP A 54 -2.58 -48.68 4.75
CA ASP A 54 -1.70 -49.58 4.00
C ASP A 54 -1.36 -49.29 2.53
N SER A 55 -0.08 -48.94 2.38
CA SER A 55 0.95 -49.69 1.66
C SER A 55 1.04 -49.65 0.13
N GLN A 56 2.22 -49.14 -0.28
CA GLN A 56 3.07 -49.56 -1.41
C GLN A 56 2.69 -49.18 -2.84
N ALA A 57 3.46 -48.24 -3.40
CA ALA A 57 4.32 -48.53 -4.55
C ALA A 57 5.48 -47.53 -4.61
N GLU A 58 6.71 -48.06 -4.73
CA GLU A 58 7.89 -47.35 -5.21
C GLU A 58 7.65 -46.84 -6.63
N GLU A 59 7.94 -45.56 -6.93
CA GLU A 59 8.54 -45.20 -8.22
C GLU A 59 9.14 -43.78 -8.20
N THR A 60 10.46 -43.77 -8.40
CA THR A 60 11.28 -42.78 -9.12
C THR A 60 11.29 -41.32 -8.65
N ASP A 61 12.44 -40.97 -8.05
CA ASP A 61 12.98 -39.61 -7.89
C ASP A 61 12.89 -38.81 -9.20
N ALA A 62 11.87 -37.95 -9.29
CA ALA A 62 11.87 -36.77 -10.13
C ALA A 62 11.68 -35.56 -9.21
N PRO A 63 12.45 -34.47 -9.40
CA PRO A 63 12.32 -33.29 -8.53
C PRO A 63 10.87 -32.80 -8.55
N PRO A 64 10.29 -32.43 -7.39
CA PRO A 64 8.90 -32.04 -7.32
C PRO A 64 8.69 -30.81 -8.18
N THR A 65 8.06 -31.01 -9.34
CA THR A 65 7.41 -29.94 -10.09
C THR A 65 6.33 -29.41 -9.17
N MET A 66 6.58 -28.26 -8.53
CA MET A 66 5.58 -27.52 -7.78
C MET A 66 4.41 -27.24 -8.72
N SER A 67 3.37 -28.07 -8.66
CA SER A 67 2.10 -27.80 -9.31
C SER A 67 1.54 -26.52 -8.69
N GLN A 68 1.74 -25.41 -9.39
CA GLN A 68 1.03 -24.17 -9.15
C GLN A 68 -0.44 -24.41 -9.48
N THR A 69 -1.20 -24.91 -8.50
CA THR A 69 -2.67 -25.02 -8.56
C THR A 69 -3.31 -23.64 -8.32
N GLY A 70 -2.85 -22.63 -9.06
CA GLY A 70 -3.46 -21.31 -9.14
C GLY A 70 -4.24 -21.18 -10.45
N PRO A 71 -5.27 -20.32 -10.52
CA PRO A 71 -5.91 -20.00 -11.80
C PRO A 71 -4.85 -19.53 -12.81
N PRO A 72 -5.00 -19.82 -14.12
CA PRO A 72 -4.05 -19.41 -15.13
C PRO A 72 -3.87 -17.89 -15.04
N THR A 73 -2.69 -17.47 -14.59
CA THR A 73 -2.36 -16.06 -14.47
C THR A 73 -2.28 -15.51 -15.89
N ALA A 74 -3.06 -14.47 -16.19
CA ALA A 74 -2.96 -13.80 -17.49
C ALA A 74 -1.49 -13.46 -17.79
N PRO A 75 -1.04 -13.60 -19.05
CA PRO A 75 0.34 -13.28 -19.39
C PRO A 75 0.63 -11.81 -19.07
N LEU A 76 1.86 -11.53 -18.63
CA LEU A 76 2.30 -10.16 -18.41
C LEU A 76 2.21 -9.35 -19.71
N PRO A 77 1.87 -8.06 -19.67
CA PRO A 77 1.79 -7.20 -20.86
C PRO A 77 3.17 -6.80 -21.40
N PHE A 78 4.24 -7.41 -20.91
CA PHE A 78 5.63 -7.19 -21.30
C PHE A 78 6.44 -8.48 -21.09
N THR A 79 7.58 -8.58 -21.76
CA THR A 79 8.57 -9.65 -21.51
C THR A 79 9.46 -9.24 -20.33
N PRO A 80 9.47 -9.98 -19.20
CA PRO A 80 10.34 -9.67 -18.09
C PRO A 80 11.81 -9.71 -18.50
N ALA A 81 12.52 -8.60 -18.32
CA ALA A 81 13.97 -8.53 -18.55
C ALA A 81 14.78 -9.09 -17.37
N ILE A 82 14.15 -9.21 -16.20
CA ILE A 82 14.78 -9.58 -14.93
C ILE A 82 14.60 -11.07 -14.65
N GLN A 83 15.72 -11.78 -14.40
CA GLN A 83 15.68 -13.19 -14.03
C GLN A 83 15.11 -13.37 -12.62
N GLY A 84 14.29 -14.40 -12.43
CA GLY A 84 13.68 -14.68 -11.13
C GLY A 84 12.75 -13.57 -10.64
N ARG A 85 12.05 -12.87 -11.57
CA ARG A 85 11.07 -11.81 -11.24
C ARG A 85 10.13 -12.26 -10.12
N THR A 86 9.61 -13.48 -10.24
CA THR A 86 8.87 -14.16 -9.17
C THR A 86 9.78 -15.18 -8.48
N ASN A 87 9.87 -15.10 -7.16
CA ASN A 87 10.76 -15.93 -6.32
C ASN A 87 10.22 -16.04 -4.88
N GLU A 88 10.92 -16.80 -4.02
CA GLU A 88 10.52 -17.11 -2.64
C GLU A 88 10.31 -15.89 -1.73
N ARG A 89 10.82 -14.72 -2.10
CA ARG A 89 10.66 -13.46 -1.35
C ARG A 89 9.46 -12.65 -1.80
N ASN A 90 8.84 -12.98 -2.92
CA ASN A 90 7.71 -12.23 -3.47
C ASN A 90 6.58 -13.11 -4.01
N ASP A 91 6.62 -14.43 -3.81
CA ASP A 91 5.61 -15.42 -4.24
C ASP A 91 4.44 -15.62 -3.26
N GLY A 92 4.40 -14.87 -2.16
CA GLY A 92 3.43 -15.08 -1.07
C GLY A 92 1.96 -14.76 -1.39
N SER A 93 1.67 -14.28 -2.61
CA SER A 93 0.31 -14.03 -3.09
C SER A 93 0.19 -14.29 -4.59
N SER A 94 -0.95 -14.85 -5.01
CA SER A 94 -1.33 -15.02 -6.42
C SER A 94 -1.71 -13.71 -7.12
N PHE A 95 -1.88 -12.62 -6.37
CA PHE A 95 -2.17 -11.30 -6.92
C PHE A 95 -1.01 -10.76 -7.77
N GLU A 96 -1.22 -10.56 -9.07
CA GLU A 96 -0.23 -9.95 -9.98
C GLU A 96 -0.69 -8.54 -10.39
N PRO A 97 -0.12 -7.46 -9.79
CA PRO A 97 -0.54 -6.07 -10.06
C PRO A 97 -0.51 -5.68 -11.54
N CYS A 98 0.40 -6.24 -12.32
CA CYS A 98 0.59 -5.88 -13.72
C CYS A 98 -0.53 -6.37 -14.65
N THR A 99 -1.34 -7.33 -14.21
CA THR A 99 -2.42 -7.93 -15.00
C THR A 99 -3.78 -7.84 -14.30
N ALA A 100 -3.83 -7.26 -13.10
CA ALA A 100 -5.03 -7.23 -12.26
C ALA A 100 -6.10 -6.22 -12.72
N TYR A 101 -5.74 -5.29 -13.60
CA TYR A 101 -6.56 -4.12 -13.93
C TYR A 101 -6.87 -4.02 -15.41
N SER A 102 -8.10 -3.65 -15.71
CA SER A 102 -8.46 -3.16 -17.04
C SER A 102 -7.93 -1.74 -17.25
N ALA A 103 -7.79 -1.36 -18.52
CA ALA A 103 -7.41 0.00 -18.87
C ALA A 103 -8.42 1.05 -18.37
N GLN A 104 -9.71 0.73 -18.30
CA GLN A 104 -10.73 1.65 -17.82
C GLN A 104 -10.59 1.91 -16.31
N GLU A 105 -10.40 0.87 -15.51
CA GLU A 105 -10.23 1.01 -14.05
C GLU A 105 -9.01 1.88 -13.69
N LEU A 106 -7.91 1.72 -14.42
CA LEU A 106 -6.74 2.59 -14.27
C LEU A 106 -7.05 4.04 -14.68
N ARG A 107 -7.78 4.25 -15.79
CA ARG A 107 -8.15 5.60 -16.23
C ARG A 107 -9.11 6.30 -15.27
N ASP A 108 -10.01 5.57 -14.62
CA ASP A 108 -10.92 6.09 -13.60
C ASP A 108 -10.15 6.62 -12.37
N LEU A 109 -8.93 6.11 -12.15
CA LEU A 109 -7.98 6.59 -11.14
C LEU A 109 -6.98 7.63 -11.69
N ASN A 110 -7.17 8.13 -12.91
CA ASN A 110 -6.24 9.04 -13.61
C ASN A 110 -4.82 8.45 -13.83
N ILE A 111 -4.71 7.13 -13.94
CA ILE A 111 -3.48 6.40 -14.26
C ILE A 111 -3.46 6.09 -15.77
N GLU A 112 -2.34 6.30 -16.44
CA GLU A 112 -2.15 6.00 -17.87
C GLU A 112 -1.81 4.52 -18.06
N PRO A 113 -2.72 3.68 -18.59
CA PRO A 113 -2.47 2.24 -18.73
C PRO A 113 -1.27 1.93 -19.63
N ALA A 114 -1.02 2.75 -20.66
CA ALA A 114 0.08 2.54 -21.60
C ALA A 114 1.46 2.87 -21.02
N SER A 115 1.52 3.51 -19.84
CA SER A 115 2.78 3.88 -19.17
C SER A 115 3.38 2.73 -18.34
N LEU A 116 2.73 1.56 -18.33
CA LEU A 116 3.08 0.42 -17.51
C LEU A 116 4.55 -0.01 -17.70
N GLN A 117 5.27 -0.15 -16.60
CA GLN A 117 6.65 -0.67 -16.56
C GLN A 117 6.81 -1.68 -15.42
N ASP A 118 7.69 -2.68 -15.59
CA ASP A 118 7.99 -3.64 -14.53
C ASP A 118 8.66 -2.95 -13.33
N ALA A 119 8.24 -3.30 -12.11
CA ALA A 119 8.83 -2.76 -10.88
C ALA A 119 10.09 -3.52 -10.44
N ALA A 120 10.36 -4.70 -11.00
CA ALA A 120 11.58 -5.44 -10.74
C ALA A 120 12.82 -4.68 -11.26
N LYS A 121 13.80 -4.42 -10.38
CA LYS A 121 15.03 -3.67 -10.72
C LYS A 121 16.31 -4.51 -10.65
N SER A 122 16.25 -5.74 -10.17
CA SER A 122 17.40 -6.61 -9.97
C SER A 122 16.98 -8.07 -10.07
N ASN A 123 17.89 -8.95 -10.48
CA ASN A 123 17.66 -10.40 -10.45
C ASN A 123 17.22 -10.85 -9.06
N SER A 124 16.22 -11.73 -9.03
CA SER A 124 15.55 -12.18 -7.81
C SER A 124 15.20 -11.01 -6.87
N PRO A 125 14.28 -10.11 -7.28
CA PRO A 125 13.94 -8.94 -6.49
C PRO A 125 13.13 -9.31 -5.24
N ASN A 126 13.21 -8.47 -4.19
CA ASN A 126 12.41 -8.64 -2.96
C ASN A 126 10.90 -8.44 -3.16
N PHE A 127 10.51 -7.91 -4.31
CA PHE A 127 9.14 -7.61 -4.67
C PHE A 127 8.95 -7.73 -6.18
N ARG A 128 7.71 -8.00 -6.60
CA ARG A 128 7.29 -7.95 -8.00
C ARG A 128 6.11 -6.99 -8.14
N GLY A 129 5.87 -6.46 -9.33
CA GLY A 129 4.75 -5.54 -9.58
C GLY A 129 5.03 -4.60 -10.73
N CYS A 130 4.33 -3.46 -10.75
CA CYS A 130 4.40 -2.51 -11.85
C CYS A 130 4.41 -1.04 -11.40
N HIS A 131 4.89 -0.19 -12.30
CA HIS A 131 4.85 1.26 -12.24
C HIS A 131 3.94 1.81 -13.34
N TRP A 132 3.33 2.96 -13.07
CA TRP A 132 2.56 3.73 -14.05
C TRP A 132 2.76 5.22 -13.80
N THR A 133 2.32 6.06 -14.72
CA THR A 133 2.27 7.52 -14.60
C THR A 133 0.83 8.01 -14.71
N SER A 134 0.56 9.25 -14.30
CA SER A 134 -0.76 9.87 -14.47
C SER A 134 -1.04 10.29 -15.92
N ILE A 135 -2.30 10.25 -16.38
CA ILE A 135 -2.71 10.59 -17.76
C ILE A 135 -2.42 12.06 -18.13
N LYS A 136 -2.73 12.99 -17.22
CA LYS A 136 -2.91 14.42 -17.56
C LYS A 136 -1.97 15.36 -16.82
N ALA A 137 -0.74 14.95 -16.59
CA ALA A 137 0.21 15.87 -15.99
C ALA A 137 1.54 15.81 -16.71
N GLY A 138 1.84 16.85 -17.48
CA GLY A 138 3.25 17.16 -17.71
C GLY A 138 3.87 17.63 -16.39
N PRO A 139 5.21 17.71 -16.29
CA PRO A 139 5.88 18.40 -15.18
C PRO A 139 5.34 19.82 -14.94
N ALA A 140 4.76 20.44 -15.96
CA ALA A 140 4.13 21.77 -15.91
C ALA A 140 2.86 21.82 -15.05
N ASP A 141 2.06 20.75 -14.98
CA ASP A 141 0.73 20.78 -14.37
C ASP A 141 0.74 20.57 -12.84
N ARG A 142 1.93 20.37 -12.22
CA ARG A 142 2.15 20.17 -10.77
C ARG A 142 1.22 19.14 -10.09
N THR A 143 0.59 18.30 -10.91
CA THR A 143 -0.37 17.24 -10.54
C THR A 143 0.13 15.87 -10.98
N TYR A 144 1.36 15.81 -11.52
CA TYR A 144 2.00 14.57 -11.96
C TYR A 144 2.27 13.64 -10.80
N LEU A 145 1.84 12.38 -10.99
CA LEU A 145 2.07 11.29 -10.07
C LEU A 145 2.69 10.10 -10.80
N ASP A 146 3.76 9.56 -10.22
CA ASP A 146 4.23 8.20 -10.48
C ASP A 146 3.51 7.25 -9.52
N TYR A 147 2.90 6.22 -10.06
CA TYR A 147 2.23 5.17 -9.32
C TYR A 147 3.10 3.92 -9.29
N SER A 148 2.97 3.16 -8.21
CA SER A 148 3.57 1.84 -8.12
C SER A 148 2.65 0.92 -7.34
N GLN A 149 2.64 -0.36 -7.70
CA GLN A 149 2.08 -1.37 -6.85
C GLN A 149 2.92 -2.64 -6.90
N VAL A 150 3.35 -3.08 -5.73
CA VAL A 150 4.28 -4.19 -5.58
C VAL A 150 3.80 -5.18 -4.52
N VAL A 151 4.18 -6.44 -4.70
CA VAL A 151 3.89 -7.57 -3.81
C VAL A 151 5.21 -8.09 -3.27
N GLY A 152 5.32 -8.19 -1.95
CA GLY A 152 6.46 -8.78 -1.26
C GLY A 152 6.01 -9.66 -0.11
N LYS A 153 6.65 -10.82 0.06
CA LYS A 153 6.29 -11.80 1.09
C LYS A 153 6.61 -11.25 2.47
N ARG A 154 5.62 -11.21 3.36
CA ARG A 154 5.75 -10.67 4.73
C ARG A 154 4.72 -11.34 5.62
N ILE A 155 5.11 -11.57 6.87
CA ILE A 155 4.30 -12.33 7.83
C ILE A 155 3.00 -11.60 8.19
N SER A 156 3.03 -10.27 8.34
CA SER A 156 1.84 -9.48 8.68
C SER A 156 2.01 -7.99 8.36
N LEU A 157 0.89 -7.26 8.35
CA LEU A 157 0.89 -5.81 8.15
C LEU A 157 1.64 -5.11 9.29
N ASP A 158 1.50 -5.60 10.53
CA ASP A 158 2.18 -5.02 11.68
C ASP A 158 3.70 -5.26 11.64
N ALA A 159 4.14 -6.42 11.16
CA ALA A 159 5.57 -6.67 10.93
C ALA A 159 6.13 -5.71 9.88
N TYR A 160 5.40 -5.54 8.76
CA TYR A 160 5.78 -4.58 7.72
C TYR A 160 5.85 -3.14 8.24
N LYS A 161 4.87 -2.69 9.03
CA LYS A 161 4.90 -1.34 9.65
C LYS A 161 6.10 -1.16 10.58
N ARG A 162 6.49 -2.19 11.34
CA ARG A 162 7.70 -2.16 12.20
C ARG A 162 9.00 -2.11 11.40
N GLU A 163 9.11 -2.86 10.30
CA GLU A 163 10.25 -2.79 9.39
C GLU A 163 10.38 -1.40 8.74
N GLN A 164 9.24 -0.74 8.53
CA GLN A 164 9.13 0.59 7.93
C GLN A 164 8.88 1.67 9.00
N ASN A 165 9.48 1.56 10.19
CA ASN A 165 9.24 2.47 11.32
C ASN A 165 9.67 3.92 11.09
N PHE A 166 10.46 4.19 10.04
CA PHE A 166 10.79 5.54 9.60
C PHE A 166 9.60 6.28 8.97
N ARG A 167 8.51 5.57 8.65
CA ARG A 167 7.27 6.16 8.13
C ARG A 167 6.33 6.57 9.27
N ALA A 168 5.70 7.73 9.11
CA ALA A 168 4.66 8.20 10.02
C ALA A 168 3.32 7.49 9.71
N TRP A 169 3.18 6.26 10.18
CA TRP A 169 1.96 5.47 9.98
C TRP A 169 0.74 6.16 10.60
N GLN A 170 -0.30 6.36 9.78
CA GLN A 170 -1.62 6.78 10.24
C GLN A 170 -2.35 5.62 10.93
N PRO A 171 -3.42 5.89 11.69
CA PRO A 171 -4.36 4.85 12.08
C PRO A 171 -4.83 4.06 10.86
N ASP A 172 -4.87 2.73 10.99
CA ASP A 172 -5.30 1.87 9.90
C ASP A 172 -6.77 2.15 9.54
N ARG A 173 -7.06 2.06 8.25
CA ARG A 173 -8.43 2.10 7.72
C ARG A 173 -8.93 0.67 7.52
N VAL A 174 -10.25 0.49 7.45
CA VAL A 174 -10.86 -0.78 7.05
C VAL A 174 -11.56 -0.59 5.73
N VAL A 175 -11.16 -1.36 4.72
CA VAL A 175 -11.71 -1.31 3.36
C VAL A 175 -12.09 -2.74 2.96
N MET A 176 -13.36 -2.96 2.64
CA MET A 176 -13.89 -4.31 2.32
C MET A 176 -13.50 -5.37 3.37
N GLY A 177 -13.54 -5.00 4.65
CA GLY A 177 -13.18 -5.88 5.77
C GLY A 177 -11.67 -6.10 5.98
N ARG A 178 -10.79 -5.50 5.16
CA ARG A 178 -9.33 -5.63 5.27
C ARG A 178 -8.70 -4.37 5.84
N ARG A 179 -7.66 -4.55 6.65
CA ARG A 179 -6.84 -3.45 7.18
C ARG A 179 -6.00 -2.84 6.06
N LEU A 180 -6.06 -1.52 5.96
CA LEU A 180 -5.26 -0.71 5.05
C LEU A 180 -4.42 0.27 5.86
N ALA A 181 -3.11 0.05 5.91
CA ALA A 181 -2.15 0.96 6.51
C ALA A 181 -1.82 2.08 5.52
N VAL A 182 -1.69 3.32 5.99
CA VAL A 182 -1.37 4.49 5.15
C VAL A 182 -0.26 5.31 5.83
N ALA A 183 0.72 5.75 5.06
CA ALA A 183 1.77 6.65 5.56
C ALA A 183 2.23 7.65 4.49
N PRO A 184 2.13 8.96 4.74
CA PRO A 184 2.79 9.97 3.92
C PRO A 184 4.32 10.00 4.19
N MET A 185 5.09 10.33 3.16
CA MET A 185 6.52 10.67 3.22
C MET A 185 6.78 11.86 2.30
N LYS A 186 7.85 12.63 2.52
CA LYS A 186 8.16 13.93 1.86
C LYS A 186 7.59 14.17 0.44
N TYR A 187 7.67 13.19 -0.45
CA TYR A 187 7.16 13.26 -1.83
C TYR A 187 6.19 12.14 -2.21
N ASP A 188 5.89 11.22 -1.30
CA ASP A 188 5.05 10.05 -1.57
C ASP A 188 3.95 9.84 -0.53
N CYS A 189 2.97 9.05 -0.91
CA CYS A 189 2.14 8.37 0.07
C CYS A 189 2.08 6.89 -0.26
N THR A 190 2.19 6.07 0.79
CA THR A 190 2.14 4.62 0.70
C THR A 190 0.86 4.12 1.34
N ALA A 191 0.17 3.20 0.68
CA ALA A 191 -0.96 2.45 1.21
C ALA A 191 -0.67 0.95 1.10
N ALA A 192 -0.85 0.18 2.17
CA ALA A 192 -0.47 -1.24 2.22
C ALA A 192 -1.51 -2.12 2.92
N PHE A 193 -1.73 -3.31 2.40
CA PHE A 193 -2.62 -4.32 2.97
C PHE A 193 -2.05 -5.74 2.77
N ILE A 194 -2.60 -6.72 3.49
CA ILE A 194 -2.21 -8.13 3.37
C ILE A 194 -3.09 -8.84 2.36
N SER A 195 -2.48 -9.55 1.41
CA SER A 195 -3.09 -10.55 0.53
C SER A 195 -2.36 -11.87 0.72
N GLU A 196 -3.09 -12.90 1.13
CA GLU A 196 -2.53 -14.21 1.51
C GLU A 196 -1.34 -14.05 2.48
N SER A 197 -0.13 -14.45 2.08
CA SER A 197 1.10 -14.35 2.87
C SER A 197 2.05 -13.23 2.40
N ALA A 198 1.52 -12.25 1.64
CA ALA A 198 2.25 -11.11 1.14
C ALA A 198 1.61 -9.77 1.54
N VAL A 199 2.44 -8.73 1.57
CA VAL A 199 1.98 -7.34 1.64
C VAL A 199 1.95 -6.78 0.23
N VAL A 200 0.79 -6.26 -0.15
CA VAL A 200 0.63 -5.43 -1.34
C VAL A 200 0.85 -3.98 -0.93
N THR A 201 1.85 -3.35 -1.51
CA THR A 201 2.20 -1.94 -1.26
C THR A 201 1.89 -1.12 -2.49
N THR A 202 1.08 -0.08 -2.33
CA THR A 202 0.73 0.90 -3.35
C THR A 202 1.39 2.23 -3.00
N GLY A 203 2.06 2.86 -3.96
CA GLY A 203 2.68 4.17 -3.81
C GLY A 203 2.16 5.15 -4.84
N ALA A 204 1.96 6.40 -4.43
CA ALA A 204 1.78 7.54 -5.31
C ALA A 204 2.83 8.61 -4.97
N ILE A 205 3.67 8.97 -5.93
CA ILE A 205 4.84 9.83 -5.76
C ILE A 205 4.65 11.08 -6.62
N ALA A 206 4.85 12.26 -6.04
CA ALA A 206 4.74 13.53 -6.74
C ALA A 206 6.11 14.21 -6.87
N LEU A 207 6.40 14.74 -8.06
CA LEU A 207 7.51 15.67 -8.24
C LEU A 207 7.25 17.00 -7.51
N TYR A 208 5.99 17.43 -7.48
CA TYR A 208 5.52 18.64 -6.79
C TYR A 208 4.39 18.28 -5.82
N PRO A 209 4.71 17.90 -4.57
CA PRO A 209 3.73 17.39 -3.63
C PRO A 209 2.67 18.43 -3.28
N SER A 210 1.43 17.96 -3.11
CA SER A 210 0.35 18.81 -2.61
C SER A 210 0.60 19.22 -1.13
N PRO A 211 0.05 20.35 -0.65
CA PRO A 211 0.11 20.69 0.77
C PRO A 211 -0.44 19.54 1.63
N GLY A 212 0.39 19.04 2.56
CA GLY A 212 0.01 17.92 3.43
C GLY A 212 -0.06 16.55 2.75
N LEU A 213 0.37 16.43 1.48
CA LEU A 213 0.33 15.18 0.69
C LEU A 213 -1.08 14.59 0.49
N THR A 214 -2.12 15.42 0.62
CA THR A 214 -3.52 14.98 0.55
C THR A 214 -3.81 14.29 -0.77
N ARG A 215 -3.43 14.90 -1.90
CA ARG A 215 -3.67 14.34 -3.24
C ARG A 215 -2.96 13.00 -3.43
N GLU A 216 -1.70 12.92 -2.99
CA GLU A 216 -0.88 11.71 -3.09
C GLU A 216 -1.49 10.58 -2.25
N CYS A 217 -1.92 10.87 -1.02
CA CYS A 217 -2.54 9.87 -0.15
C CYS A 217 -3.92 9.44 -0.65
N ASP A 218 -4.74 10.35 -1.16
CA ASP A 218 -6.03 10.00 -1.74
C ASP A 218 -5.85 9.08 -2.95
N ALA A 219 -4.86 9.38 -3.82
CA ALA A 219 -4.54 8.55 -4.97
C ALA A 219 -4.01 7.16 -4.57
N ALA A 220 -3.08 7.08 -3.61
CA ALA A 220 -2.55 5.81 -3.11
C ALA A 220 -3.64 4.95 -2.45
N VAL A 221 -4.54 5.57 -1.67
CA VAL A 221 -5.65 4.87 -1.02
C VAL A 221 -6.70 4.40 -2.02
N ALA A 222 -7.05 5.22 -3.02
CA ALA A 222 -7.99 4.84 -4.07
C ALA A 222 -7.46 3.65 -4.88
N PHE A 223 -6.17 3.68 -5.26
CA PHE A 223 -5.56 2.59 -6.00
C PHE A 223 -5.40 1.31 -5.15
N ALA A 224 -5.04 1.43 -3.87
CA ALA A 224 -5.02 0.29 -2.95
C ALA A 224 -6.43 -0.28 -2.69
N THR A 225 -7.46 0.55 -2.68
CA THR A 225 -8.86 0.10 -2.54
C THR A 225 -9.29 -0.72 -3.74
N LEU A 226 -8.93 -0.30 -4.96
CA LEU A 226 -9.14 -1.10 -6.17
C LEU A 226 -8.38 -2.43 -6.06
N ALA A 227 -7.13 -2.43 -5.61
CA ALA A 227 -6.33 -3.63 -5.43
C ALA A 227 -6.96 -4.62 -4.42
N ILE A 228 -7.49 -4.10 -3.30
CA ILE A 228 -8.20 -4.89 -2.30
C ILE A 228 -9.39 -5.65 -2.91
N SER A 229 -10.07 -5.08 -3.92
CA SER A 229 -11.18 -5.74 -4.60
C SER A 229 -10.77 -6.87 -5.54
N LYS A 230 -9.48 -6.96 -5.88
CA LYS A 230 -8.90 -7.90 -6.86
C LYS A 230 -8.02 -8.96 -6.23
N ALA A 231 -7.32 -8.60 -5.15
CA ALA A 231 -6.39 -9.47 -4.46
C ALA A 231 -7.14 -10.43 -3.51
N PRO A 232 -6.76 -11.73 -3.44
CA PRO A 232 -7.32 -12.66 -2.48
C PRO A 232 -6.99 -12.28 -1.03
#